data_AF-A0A519EIR2-F1
#
_entry.id   AF-A0A519EIR2-F1
#
_cell.length_a   1.000
_cell.length_b   1.000
_cell.length_c   1.000
_cell.angle_alpha   90.00
_cell.angle_beta   90.00
_cell.angle_gamma   90.00
#
_symmetry.space_group_name_H-M   'P 1'
#
loop_
_entity.id
_entity.type
_entity.pdbx_description
1 polymer ?
#
loop_
_entity_poly.entity_id
_entity_poly.type
_entity_poly.pdbx_seq_one_letter_code
_entity_poly.pdbx_strand_id
1 'polypeptide(L)' 'MSTPLDIADRLEAARQASGLTRQALTEKAGVSRQAVYRLLKGQDVQVSTLLAVMDVLQLDLV' A
#
# COMPACT_ATOMS: atom_id res chain seq x y z
N MET A 1 17.30 8.13 0.68
CA MET A 1 16.86 6.73 0.61
C MET A 1 15.59 6.63 1.42
N SER A 2 14.47 6.24 0.82
CA SER A 2 13.21 6.03 1.54
C SER A 2 13.25 4.67 2.22
N THR A 3 12.95 4.63 3.51
CA THR A 3 12.82 3.38 4.27
C THR A 3 11.47 2.70 3.96
N PRO A 4 11.29 1.41 4.27
CA PRO A 4 9.99 0.75 4.18
C PRO A 4 8.89 1.46 4.98
N LEU A 5 9.25 2.13 6.08
CA LEU A 5 8.30 2.89 6.89
C LEU A 5 7.86 4.18 6.18
N ASP A 6 8.78 4.90 5.54
CA ASP A 6 8.44 6.09 4.75
C ASP A 6 7.49 5.75 3.59
N ILE A 7 7.68 4.58 2.96
CA ILE A 7 6.78 4.07 1.92
C ILE A 7 5.40 3.78 2.53
N ALA A 8 5.34 3.09 3.67
CA ALA A 8 4.10 2.77 4.35
C ALA A 8 3.28 4.01 4.72
N ASP A 9 3.94 5.05 5.25
CA ASP A 9 3.31 6.32 5.61
C ASP A 9 2.74 7.03 4.38
N ARG A 10 3.49 7.04 3.26
CA ARG A 10 3.02 7.62 1.98
C ARG A 10 1.82 6.87 1.42
N LEU A 11 1.82 5.54 1.47
CA LEU A 11 0.69 4.72 1.03
C LEU A 11 -0.55 4.95 1.89
N GLU A 12 -0.38 5.06 3.22
CA GLU A 12 -1.50 5.31 4.13
C GLU A 12 -2.09 6.71 3.94
N ALA A 13 -1.25 7.73 3.72
CA ALA A 13 -1.70 9.07 3.38
C ALA A 13 -2.48 9.10 2.06
N ALA A 14 -1.98 8.43 1.01
CA ALA A 14 -2.67 8.35 -0.27
C ALA A 14 -4.00 7.58 -0.16
N ARG A 15 -4.05 6.48 0.60
CA ARG A 15 -5.28 5.75 0.88
C ARG A 15 -6.33 6.62 1.58
N GLN A 16 -5.91 7.43 2.55
CA GLN A 16 -6.81 8.35 3.24
C GLN A 16 -7.34 9.43 2.29
N ALA A 17 -6.47 10.02 1.47
CA ALA A 17 -6.86 11.01 0.46
C ALA A 17 -7.82 10.43 -0.60
N SER A 18 -7.69 9.14 -0.93
CA SER A 18 -8.58 8.45 -1.86
C SER A 18 -9.92 8.03 -1.24
N GLY A 19 -10.12 8.22 0.07
CA GLY A 19 -11.34 7.83 0.79
C GLY A 19 -11.57 6.32 0.90
N LEU A 20 -10.60 5.49 0.50
CA LEU A 20 -10.74 4.04 0.54
C LEU A 20 -10.52 3.54 1.96
N THR A 21 -11.33 2.60 2.45
CA THR A 21 -10.97 1.84 3.65
C THR A 21 -9.81 0.89 3.34
N ARG A 22 -9.09 0.41 4.37
CA ARG A 22 -8.05 -0.62 4.16
C ARG A 22 -8.61 -1.91 3.54
N GLN A 23 -9.85 -2.27 3.87
CA GLN A 23 -10.54 -3.40 3.25
C GLN A 23 -10.79 -3.13 1.77
N ALA A 24 -11.35 -1.97 1.42
CA ALA A 24 -11.62 -1.62 0.02
C ALA A 24 -10.34 -1.54 -0.82
N LEU A 25 -9.24 -1.02 -0.25
CA LEU A 25 -7.92 -1.03 -0.88
C LEU A 25 -7.44 -2.47 -1.14
N THR A 26 -7.55 -3.34 -0.13
CA THR A 26 -7.15 -4.75 -0.25
C THR A 26 -7.93 -5.47 -1.35
N GLU A 27 -9.25 -5.29 -1.38
CA GLU A 27 -10.14 -5.90 -2.37
C GLU A 27 -9.82 -5.40 -3.79
N LYS A 28 -9.63 -4.09 -3.95
CA LYS A 28 -9.25 -3.48 -5.25
C LYS A 28 -7.87 -3.91 -5.73
N ALA A 29 -6.91 -4.05 -4.82
CA ALA A 29 -5.55 -4.45 -5.14
C ALA A 29 -5.43 -5.96 -5.43
N GLY A 30 -6.47 -6.76 -5.15
CA GLY A 30 -6.46 -8.20 -5.42
C GLY A 30 -5.42 -8.98 -4.61
N VAL A 31 -5.00 -8.44 -3.46
CA VAL A 31 -3.99 -9.04 -2.57
C VAL A 31 -4.58 -9.47 -1.24
N SER A 32 -3.84 -10.28 -0.47
CA SER A 32 -4.32 -10.71 0.85
C SER A 32 -4.34 -9.55 1.85
N ARG A 33 -5.32 -9.57 2.76
CA ARG A 33 -5.43 -8.60 3.86
C ARG A 33 -4.18 -8.55 4.73
N GLN A 34 -3.54 -9.70 4.96
CA GLN A 34 -2.30 -9.77 5.72
C GLN A 34 -1.16 -9.05 4.99
N ALA A 35 -1.04 -9.21 3.66
CA ALA A 35 -0.02 -8.54 2.87
C ALA A 35 -0.16 -7.01 2.93
N VAL A 36 -1.38 -6.48 2.78
CA VAL A 36 -1.65 -5.04 2.92
C VAL A 36 -1.35 -4.53 4.33
N TYR A 37 -1.72 -5.29 5.36
CA TYR A 37 -1.44 -4.89 6.75
C TYR A 37 0.05 -4.83 7.06
N ARG A 38 0.83 -5.81 6.58
CA ARG A 38 2.29 -5.83 6.73
C ARG A 38 2.94 -4.69 5.96
N LEU A 39 2.50 -4.44 4.73
CA LEU A 39 2.95 -3.34 3.88
C LEU A 39 2.74 -1.99 4.57
N LEU A 40 1.52 -1.70 5.05
CA LEU A 40 1.18 -0.45 5.73
C LEU A 40 1.82 -0.31 7.13
N LYS A 41 2.54 -1.32 7.60
CA LYS A 41 3.37 -1.27 8.81
C LYS A 41 4.88 -1.17 8.50
N GLY A 42 5.26 -1.00 7.24
CA GLY A 42 6.66 -0.96 6.82
C GLY A 42 7.39 -2.29 6.98
N GLN A 43 6.66 -3.41 7.04
CA GLN A 43 7.26 -4.74 7.08
C GLN A 43 7.60 -5.23 5.68
N ASP A 44 8.56 -6.14 5.61
CA ASP A 44 8.95 -6.78 4.35
C ASP A 44 7.78 -7.55 3.72
N VAL A 45 7.53 -7.26 2.46
CA VAL A 45 6.46 -7.84 1.64
C VAL A 45 6.96 -8.02 0.21
N GLN A 46 6.25 -8.84 -0.58
CA GLN A 46 6.58 -9.00 -1.99
C GLN A 46 6.41 -7.66 -2.73
N VAL A 47 7.36 -7.36 -3.62
CA VAL A 47 7.31 -6.16 -4.48
C VAL A 47 6.00 -6.11 -5.29
N SER A 48 5.47 -7.25 -5.72
CA SER A 48 4.17 -7.36 -6.38
C SER A 48 3.00 -6.81 -5.55
N THR A 49 3.04 -6.97 -4.21
CA THR A 49 2.01 -6.41 -3.31
C THR A 49 2.12 -4.90 -3.25
N LEU A 50 3.33 -4.37 -3.15
CA LEU A 50 3.57 -2.92 -3.20
C LEU A 50 3.05 -2.33 -4.51
N LEU A 51 3.43 -2.92 -5.65
CA LEU A 51 3.01 -2.44 -6.97
C LEU A 51 1.49 -2.48 -7.16
N ALA A 52 0.82 -3.57 -6.74
CA ALA A 52 -0.63 -3.67 -6.82
C ALA A 52 -1.36 -2.60 -5.97
N VAL A 53 -0.84 -2.30 -4.78
CA VAL A 53 -1.39 -1.24 -3.92
C VAL A 53 -1.12 0.15 -4.52
N MET A 54 0.07 0.37 -5.08
CA MET A 54 0.41 1.63 -5.75
C MET A 54 -0.45 1.90 -6.98
N ASP A 55 -0.74 0.87 -7.77
CA ASP A 55 -1.62 0.96 -8.94
C ASP A 55 -3.04 1.42 -8.53
N VAL A 56 -3.63 0.82 -7.49
CA VAL A 56 -4.94 1.25 -6.98
C VAL A 56 -4.94 2.70 -6.47
N LEU A 57 -3.83 3.12 -5.87
CA LEU A 57 -3.66 4.48 -5.33
C LEU A 57 -3.17 5.49 -6.37
N GLN A 58 -2.94 5.06 -7.61
CA GLN A 58 -2.42 5.89 -8.71
C GLN A 58 -1.11 6.59 -8.33
N LEU A 59 -0.17 5.82 -7.74
CA LEU A 59 1.14 6.29 -7.32
C LEU A 59 2.25 5.69 -8.19
N ASP A 60 3.21 6.53 -8.57
CA ASP A 60 4.40 6.11 -9.30
C ASP A 60 5.61 5.84 -8.38
N LEU A 61 6.47 4.91 -8.81
CA LEU A 61 7.76 4.64 -8.19
C LEU A 61 8.75 5.72 -8.65
N VAL A 62 8.94 6.76 -7.84
CA VAL A 62 9.92 7.85 -8.05
C VAL A 62 11.17 7.66 -7.21
#